data_AF-A0AA95MJX1-F1
#
_entry.id   AF-A0AA95MJX1-F1
#
_cell.length_a   1.000
_cell.length_b   1.000
_cell.length_c   1.000
_cell.angle_alpha   90.00
_cell.angle_beta   90.00
_cell.angle_gamma   90.00
#
_symmetry.space_group_name_H-M   'P 1'
#
loop_
_entity.id
_entity.type
_entity.pdbx_description
1 polymer ?
#
loop_
_entity_poly.entity_id
_entity_poly.type
_entity_poly.pdbx_seq_one_letter_code
_entity_poly.pdbx_strand_id
1 'polypeptide(L)' 'MFSNIGVPGLILILIVALVIFGPNKLPEIGRAFGKSIREFKKATEGITDDIKSELKEDIKEVKQDQITLKK' A
#
# COMPACT_ATOMS: atom_id res chain seq x y z
N MET A 1 1.24 -31.25 11.77
CA MET A 1 -0.17 -31.69 11.58
C MET A 1 -1.03 -30.63 10.87
N PHE A 2 -0.86 -29.32 11.11
CA PHE A 2 -1.63 -28.27 10.41
C PHE A 2 -1.10 -27.88 9.01
N SER A 3 0.17 -28.13 8.69
CA SER A 3 0.72 -27.81 7.35
C SER A 3 0.15 -28.66 6.20
N ASN A 4 -0.49 -29.79 6.50
CA ASN A 4 -1.18 -30.61 5.49
C ASN A 4 -2.60 -30.12 5.17
N ILE A 5 -3.11 -29.12 5.91
CA ILE A 5 -4.48 -28.63 5.72
C ILE A 5 -4.60 -27.77 4.45
N GLY A 6 -3.50 -27.17 3.99
CA GLY A 6 -3.37 -26.54 2.67
C GLY A 6 -4.54 -25.64 2.25
N VAL A 7 -4.75 -25.54 0.94
CA VAL A 7 -5.92 -24.87 0.35
C VAL A 7 -7.26 -25.47 0.82
N PRO A 8 -7.42 -26.80 1.00
CA PRO A 8 -8.68 -27.39 1.44
C PRO A 8 -9.19 -26.88 2.79
N GLY A 9 -8.33 -26.72 3.79
CA GLY A 9 -8.75 -26.21 5.10
C GLY A 9 -9.09 -24.72 5.08
N LEU A 10 -8.46 -23.94 4.20
CA LEU A 10 -8.81 -22.53 3.97
C LEU A 10 -10.23 -22.41 3.38
N ILE A 11 -10.59 -23.31 2.45
CA ILE A 11 -11.95 -23.39 1.89
C ILE A 11 -12.98 -23.72 2.98
N LEU A 12 -12.67 -24.65 3.89
CA LEU A 12 -13.58 -24.98 4.99
C LEU A 12 -13.86 -23.77 5.89
N ILE A 13 -12.81 -23.01 6.25
CA ILE A 13 -12.94 -21.78 7.04
C ILE A 13 -13.76 -20.73 6.28
N LEU A 14 -13.51 -20.57 4.97
CA LEU A 14 -14.29 -19.69 4.11
C LEU A 14 -15.77 -20.06 4.11
N ILE A 15 -16.13 -21.33 4.00
CA ILE A 15 -17.52 -21.77 4.03
C ILE A 15 -18.19 -21.38 5.35
N VAL A 16 -17.54 -21.63 6.49
CA VAL A 16 -18.08 -21.24 7.81
C VAL A 16 -18.25 -19.72 7.91
N ALA A 17 -17.25 -18.95 7.49
CA ALA A 17 -17.31 -17.50 7.45
C ALA A 17 -18.43 -17.01 6.51
N LEU A 18 -18.65 -17.68 5.39
CA LEU A 18 -19.71 -17.37 4.43
C LEU A 18 -21.10 -17.68 4.97
N VAL A 19 -21.27 -18.66 5.85
CA VAL A 19 -22.57 -18.91 6.50
C VAL A 19 -22.88 -17.79 7.51
N ILE A 20 -21.88 -17.32 8.25
CA ILE A 20 -22.06 -16.26 9.26
C ILE A 20 -22.25 -14.89 8.60
N PHE A 21 -21.37 -14.54 7.66
CA PHE A 21 -21.34 -13.22 7.04
C PHE A 21 -22.13 -13.15 5.72
N GLY A 22 -22.27 -14.26 5.01
CA GLY A 22 -22.90 -14.31 3.69
C GLY A 22 -21.92 -14.10 2.52
N PRO A 23 -22.13 -14.74 1.35
CA PRO A 23 -21.27 -14.63 0.17
C PRO A 23 -21.24 -13.25 -0.47
N ASN A 24 -22.24 -12.41 -0.21
CA ASN A 24 -22.29 -11.05 -0.75
C ASN A 24 -21.46 -10.05 0.07
N LYS A 25 -21.24 -10.32 1.38
CA LYS A 25 -20.53 -9.36 2.25
C LYS A 25 -19.02 -9.37 2.06
N LEU A 26 -18.40 -10.53 1.81
CA LEU A 26 -16.94 -10.58 1.59
C LEU A 26 -16.50 -9.76 0.35
N PRO A 27 -17.14 -9.87 -0.83
CA PRO A 27 -16.83 -9.02 -1.98
C PRO A 27 -17.14 -7.54 -1.75
N GLU A 28 -18.21 -7.23 -1.02
CA GLU A 28 -18.59 -5.86 -0.69
C GLU A 28 -17.54 -5.17 0.17
N ILE A 29 -17.09 -5.83 1.25
CA ILE A 29 -16.01 -5.35 2.13
C ILE A 29 -14.70 -5.24 1.33
N GLY A 30 -14.39 -6.24 0.50
CA GLY A 30 -13.18 -6.22 -0.34
C GLY A 30 -13.18 -5.05 -1.33
N ARG A 31 -14.33 -4.71 -1.92
CA ARG A 31 -14.47 -3.53 -2.81
C ARG A 31 -14.29 -2.22 -2.05
N ALA A 32 -14.89 -2.08 -0.88
CA ALA A 32 -14.75 -0.88 -0.05
C ALA A 32 -13.31 -0.69 0.45
N PHE A 33 -12.72 -1.76 0.98
CA PHE A 33 -11.34 -1.77 1.45
C PHE A 33 -10.34 -1.54 0.30
N GLY A 34 -10.57 -2.17 -0.86
CA GLY A 34 -9.74 -2.00 -2.04
C GLY A 34 -9.75 -0.57 -2.59
N LYS A 35 -10.90 0.12 -2.56
CA LYS A 35 -10.97 1.55 -2.88
C LYS A 35 -10.14 2.37 -1.90
N SER A 36 -10.28 2.09 -0.60
CA SER A 36 -9.54 2.78 0.46
C SER A 36 -8.02 2.62 0.30
N ILE A 37 -7.55 1.38 0.07
CA ILE A 37 -6.12 1.12 -0.19
C ILE A 37 -5.64 1.82 -1.48
N ARG A 38 -6.46 1.83 -2.53
CA ARG A 38 -6.10 2.50 -3.79
C ARG A 38 -5.95 4.01 -3.60
N GLU A 39 -6.86 4.63 -2.86
CA GLU A 39 -6.80 6.06 -2.54
C GLU A 39 -5.62 6.38 -1.62
N PHE A 40 -5.39 5.55 -0.59
CA PHE A 40 -4.24 5.66 0.29
C PHE A 40 -2.91 5.57 -0.48
N LYS A 41 -2.80 4.59 -1.40
CA LYS A 41 -1.61 4.44 -2.27
C LYS A 41 -1.37 5.68 -3.13
N LYS A 42 -2.42 6.22 -3.76
CA LYS A 42 -2.32 7.44 -4.57
C LYS A 42 -1.88 8.65 -3.75
N ALA A 43 -2.46 8.83 -2.56
CA ALA A 43 -2.07 9.91 -1.66
C ALA A 43 -0.61 9.78 -1.22
N THR A 44 -0.18 8.56 -0.89
CA THR A 44 1.20 8.27 -0.48
C THR A 44 2.19 8.49 -1.64
N GLU A 45 1.83 8.08 -2.87
CA GLU A 45 2.64 8.31 -4.06
C GLU A 45 2.80 9.80 -4.35
N GLY A 46 1.72 10.59 -4.30
CA GLY A 46 1.79 12.04 -4.47
C GLY A 46 2.73 12.71 -3.46
N ILE A 47 2.58 12.39 -2.17
CA ILE A 47 3.46 12.91 -1.11
C ILE A 47 4.92 12.51 -1.34
N THR A 48 5.16 11.27 -1.77
CA THR A 48 6.52 10.78 -2.04
C THR A 48 7.17 11.52 -3.21
N ASP A 49 6.41 11.79 -4.27
CA ASP A 49 6.89 12.52 -5.44
C ASP A 49 7.14 14.01 -5.14
N ASP A 50 6.29 14.63 -4.31
CA ASP A 50 6.47 16.01 -3.83
C ASP A 50 7.75 16.13 -2.99
N ILE A 51 7.89 15.29 -1.96
CA ILE A 51 9.09 15.24 -1.09
C ILE A 51 10.35 14.96 -1.90
N LYS A 52 10.29 14.04 -2.87
CA LYS A 52 11.43 13.70 -3.72
C LYS A 52 11.82 14.82 -4.67
N SER A 53 10.87 15.65 -5.08
CA SER A 53 11.13 16.83 -5.91
C SER A 53 11.76 17.94 -5.09
N GLU A 54 11.25 18.20 -3.88
CA GLU A 54 11.78 19.18 -2.93
C GLU A 54 13.21 18.83 -2.50
N LEU A 55 13.47 17.57 -2.10
CA LEU A 55 14.84 17.12 -1.78
C LEU A 55 15.80 17.18 -2.97
N LYS A 56 15.32 17.00 -4.21
CA LYS A 56 16.17 17.10 -5.40
C LYS A 56 16.57 18.54 -5.70
N GLU A 57 15.71 19.51 -5.38
CA GLU A 57 16.00 20.93 -5.52
C GLU A 57 16.99 21.38 -4.44
N ASP A 58 16.75 21.02 -3.17
CA ASP A 58 17.65 21.34 -2.06
C ASP A 58 19.07 20.76 -2.26
N ILE A 59 19.18 19.51 -2.74
CA ILE A 59 20.49 18.87 -3.00
C ILE A 59 21.21 19.52 -4.20
N LYS A 60 20.49 20.11 -5.17
CA LYS A 60 21.11 20.84 -6.28
C LYS A 60 21.64 22.19 -5.79
N GLU A 61 20.89 22.89 -4.95
CA GLU A 61 21.28 24.19 -4.41
C GLU A 61 22.51 24.08 -3.49
N VAL A 62 22.51 23.11 -2.57
CA VAL A 62 23.67 22.83 -1.68
C VAL A 62 24.93 22.42 -2.45
N LYS A 63 24.79 21.76 -3.61
CA LYS A 63 25.95 21.42 -4.46
C LYS A 63 26.49 22.63 -5.23
N GLN A 64 25.66 23.60 -5.58
CA GLN A 64 26.06 24.80 -6.32
C GLN A 64 26.87 25.75 -5.40
N ASP A 65 26.48 25.89 -4.14
CA ASP A 65 27.15 26.76 -3.17
C ASP A 65 28.53 26.23 -2.76
N GLN A 66 28.67 24.92 -2.60
CA GLN A 66 29.95 24.27 -2.29
C GLN A 66 31.00 24.38 -3.41
N ILE A 67 30.57 24.54 -4.67
CA ILE A 67 31.49 24.71 -5.82
C ILE A 67 31.97 26.17 -5.91
N THR A 68 31.16 27.12 -5.45
CA THR A 68 31.44 28.57 -5.55
C THR A 68 32.32 29.08 -4.42
N LEU A 69 32.29 28.44 -3.24
CA LEU A 69 33.14 28.78 -2.08
C LEU A 69 34.56 28.19 -2.13
N LYS A 70 34.83 27.25 -3.05
CA LYS A 70 36.13 26.57 -3.17
C LYS A 70 37.04 27.14 -4.27
N LYS A 71 36.63 28.22 -4.93
CA LYS A 71 37.34 28.90 -6.02
C LYS A 71 37.84 30.26 -5.57
#